data_AF-A0A7J4I0M6-F1
#
_entry.id   AF-A0A7J4I0M6-F1
#
_cell.length_a   1.000
_cell.length_b   1.000
_cell.length_c   1.000
_cell.angle_alpha   90.00
_cell.angle_beta   90.00
_cell.angle_gamma   90.00
#
_symmetry.space_group_name_H-M   'P 1'
#
loop_
_entity.id
_entity.type
_entity.pdbx_description
1 polymer ?
#
loop_
_entity_poly.entity_id
_entity_poly.type
_entity_poly.pdbx_seq_one_letter_code
_entity_poly.pdbx_strand_id
1 'polypeptide(L)' 'DYTADAARASAHMMGALSETGTLINKMDILIAAICNVHDAHLLTLDKDFSRIKALNVSLIG' A
#
# COMPACT_ATOMS: atom_id res chain seq x y z
N ASP A 1 -7.08 8.07 6.31
CA ASP A 1 -7.02 7.81 7.76
C ASP A 1 -5.56 7.72 8.19
N TYR A 2 -5.15 8.18 9.36
CA TYR A 2 -3.78 8.05 9.86
C TYR A 2 -3.81 7.53 11.30
N THR A 3 -4.37 6.33 11.46
CA THR A 3 -4.44 5.66 12.75
C THR A 3 -3.12 4.96 13.09
N ALA A 4 -2.96 4.62 14.37
CA ALA A 4 -1.84 3.78 14.83
C ALA A 4 -1.79 2.42 14.11
N ASP A 5 -2.94 1.88 13.71
CA ASP A 5 -3.01 0.61 12.98
C ASP A 5 -2.54 0.76 11.54
N ALA A 6 -2.92 1.84 10.85
CA ALA A 6 -2.39 2.17 9.52
C ALA A 6 -0.86 2.39 9.58
N ALA A 7 -0.37 3.09 10.60
CA ALA A 7 1.07 3.28 10.80
C ALA A 7 1.80 1.95 11.04
N ARG A 8 1.28 1.06 11.90
CA ARG A 8 1.86 -0.27 12.12
C ARG A 8 1.84 -1.11 10.85
N ALA A 9 0.71 -1.15 10.15
CA ALA A 9 0.57 -1.88 8.89
C ALA A 9 1.56 -1.37 7.82
N SER A 10 1.76 -0.06 7.72
CA SER A 10 2.74 0.53 6.78
C SER A 10 4.18 0.09 7.08
N ALA A 11 4.56 -0.02 8.36
CA ALA A 11 5.89 -0.49 8.75
C ALA A 11 6.10 -1.97 8.37
N HIS A 12 5.10 -2.83 8.60
CA HIS A 12 5.15 -4.23 8.16
C HIS A 12 5.24 -4.36 6.64
N MET A 13 4.43 -3.59 5.91
CA MET A 13 4.43 -3.59 4.44
C MET A 13 5.78 -3.10 3.89
N MET A 14 6.36 -2.06 4.49
CA MET A 14 7.69 -1.57 4.12
C MET A 14 8.77 -2.63 4.33
N GLY A 15 8.72 -3.37 5.44
CA GLY A 15 9.62 -4.50 5.69
C GLY A 15 9.51 -5.56 4.60
N ALA A 16 8.29 -6.04 4.31
CA ALA A 16 8.06 -7.06 3.29
C ALA A 16 8.50 -6.62 1.88
N LEU A 17 8.23 -5.38 1.50
CA LEU A 17 8.65 -4.82 0.20
C LEU A 17 10.17 -4.67 0.08
N SER A 18 10.85 -4.37 1.19
CA SER A 18 12.31 -4.26 1.22
C SER A 18 12.99 -5.61 1.02
N GLU A 19 12.42 -6.70 1.53
CA GLU A 19 12.93 -8.07 1.35
C GLU A 19 12.80 -8.55 -0.09
N THR A 20 11.79 -8.10 -0.82
CA THR A 20 11.54 -8.48 -2.22
C THR A 20 12.16 -7.52 -3.24
N GLY A 21 12.91 -6.50 -2.80
CA GLY A 21 13.50 -5.48 -3.66
C GLY A 21 12.48 -4.60 -4.38
N THR A 22 11.22 -4.59 -3.92
CA THR A 22 10.12 -3.86 -4.55
C THR A 22 10.04 -2.47 -3.94
N LEU A 23 10.74 -1.50 -4.52
CA LEU A 23 10.72 -0.12 -4.02
C LEU A 23 9.47 0.61 -4.54
N ILE A 24 8.62 0.97 -3.59
CA ILE A 24 7.52 1.93 -3.74
C ILE A 24 7.80 3.05 -2.73
N ASN A 25 7.37 4.28 -3.01
CA ASN A 25 7.68 5.40 -2.12
C ASN A 25 6.94 5.25 -0.76
N LYS A 26 7.43 5.93 0.28
CA LYS A 26 6.88 5.81 1.65
C LYS A 26 5.43 6.28 1.76
N MET A 27 5.02 7.25 0.95
CA MET A 27 3.65 7.77 0.95
C MET A 27 2.69 6.74 0.35
N ASP A 28 3.08 6.08 -0.74
CA ASP A 28 2.28 5.02 -1.36
C ASP A 28 2.12 3.82 -0.44
N ILE A 29 3.18 3.44 0.28
CA ILE A 29 3.12 2.38 1.30
C ILE A 29 2.10 2.75 2.38
N LEU A 30 2.08 4.00 2.83
CA LEU A 30 1.11 4.46 3.81
C LEU A 30 -0.33 4.44 3.24
N ILE A 31 -0.54 4.91 2.02
CA ILE A 31 -1.84 4.88 1.34
C ILE A 31 -2.34 3.43 1.21
N ALA A 32 -1.48 2.53 0.74
CA ALA A 32 -1.81 1.11 0.61
C ALA A 32 -2.14 0.46 1.97
N ALA A 33 -1.40 0.82 3.03
CA ALA A 33 -1.67 0.32 4.38
C ALA A 33 -3.03 0.79 4.90
N ILE A 34 -3.40 2.05 4.66
CA ILE A 34 -4.73 2.57 5.00
C ILE A 34 -5.81 1.78 4.25
N CYS A 35 -5.68 1.63 2.94
CA CYS A 35 -6.65 0.87 2.16
C CYS A 35 -6.80 -0.57 2.67
N ASN A 36 -5.69 -1.24 3.00
CA ASN A 36 -5.72 -2.59 3.54
C ASN A 36 -6.40 -2.69 4.91
N VAL A 37 -6.10 -1.77 5.85
CA VAL A 37 -6.70 -1.76 7.20
C VAL A 37 -8.21 -1.57 7.16
N HIS A 38 -8.71 -0.81 6.18
CA HIS A 38 -10.14 -0.51 6.03
C HIS A 38 -10.86 -1.41 5.01
N ASP A 39 -10.20 -2.43 4.47
CA ASP A 39 -10.72 -3.27 3.36
C ASP A 39 -11.26 -2.42 2.18
N ALA A 40 -10.59 -1.30 1.89
CA ALA A 40 -11.00 -0.34 0.89
C ALA A 40 -10.38 -0.66 -0.48
N HIS A 41 -11.17 -0.44 -1.53
CA HIS A 41 -10.73 -0.56 -2.92
C HIS A 41 -10.00 0.71 -3.37
N LEU A 42 -8.74 0.59 -3.78
CA LEU A 42 -7.95 1.72 -4.28
C LEU A 42 -8.19 1.92 -5.79
N LEU A 43 -8.68 3.09 -6.17
CA LEU A 43 -8.72 3.55 -7.56
C LEU A 43 -7.57 4.53 -7.80
N THR A 44 -6.68 4.24 -8.74
CA THR A 44 -5.50 5.09 -8.99
C THR A 44 -5.01 5.03 -10.44
N LEU A 45 -4.34 6.10 -10.87
CA LEU A 45 -3.59 6.15 -12.13
C LEU A 45 -2.14 5.64 -11.95
N ASP A 46 -1.70 5.49 -10.71
CA ASP A 46 -0.33 5.11 -10.37
C ASP A 46 -0.16 3.58 -10.41
N LYS A 47 0.64 3.13 -11.37
CA LYS A 47 0.88 1.71 -11.63
C LYS A 47 1.75 1.05 -10.57
N ASP A 48 2.45 1.81 -9.72
CA ASP A 48 3.34 1.21 -8.73
C ASP A 48 2.58 0.47 -7.62
N PHE A 49 1.31 0.85 -7.36
CA PHE A 49 0.43 0.14 -6.43
C PHE A 49 0.13 -1.30 -6.87
N SER A 50 0.23 -1.63 -8.15
CA SER A 50 0.02 -3.00 -8.64
C SER A 50 1.11 -3.97 -8.18
N ARG A 51 2.22 -3.47 -7.64
CA ARG A 51 3.31 -4.29 -7.08
C ARG A 51 2.96 -4.85 -5.71
N ILE A 52 1.96 -4.30 -5.03
CA ILE A 52 1.49 -4.75 -3.71
C ILE A 52 0.41 -5.82 -3.91
N LYS A 53 0.81 -7.10 -3.92
CA LYS A 53 -0.09 -8.22 -4.25
C LYS A 53 -1.35 -8.34 -3.38
N ALA A 54 -1.28 -7.93 -2.11
CA ALA A 54 -2.39 -8.02 -1.17
C ALA A 54 -3.34 -6.82 -1.23
N LEU A 55 -3.09 -5.84 -2.10
CA LEU A 55 -3.89 -4.63 -2.21
C LEU A 55 -5.04 -4.82 -3.19
N ASN A 56 -6.26 -4.54 -2.75
CA ASN A 56 -7.43 -4.48 -3.63
C ASN A 56 -7.40 -3.17 -4.43
N VAL A 57 -6.91 -3.20 -5.67
CA VAL A 57 -6.65 -2.02 -6.49
C VAL A 57 -7.18 -2.18 -7.92
N SER A 58 -7.78 -1.13 -8.47
CA SER A 58 -7.99 -0.99 -9.92
C SER A 58 -7.20 0.20 -10.45
N LEU A 59 -6.43 -0.06 -11.51
CA LEU A 59 -5.79 0.99 -12.29
C LEU A 59 -6.81 1.55 -13.27
N ILE A 60 -7.05 2.85 -13.20
CA ILE A 60 -7.89 3.59 -14.14
C ILE A 60 -6.95 4.26 -15.13
N GLY A 61 -7.05 3.92 -16.42
CA GLY A 61 -6.16 4.45 -17.47
C GLY A 61 -5.84 3.44 -18.55
#